data_AF-A0A660ZFP2-F1
#
_entry.id   AF-A0A660ZFP2-F1
#
_cell.length_a   1.000
_cell.length_b   1.000
_cell.length_c   1.000
_cell.angle_alpha   90.00
_cell.angle_beta   90.00
_cell.angle_gamma   90.00
#
_symmetry.space_group_name_H-M   'P 1'
#
loop_
_entity.id
_entity.type
_entity.pdbx_description
1 polymer ?
#
loop_
_entity_poly.entity_id
_entity_poly.type
_entity_poly.pdbx_seq_one_letter_code
_entity_poly.pdbx_strand_id
1 'polypeptide(L)'
;MKNILKILLAFLLLLAFDGFAQGGKRTGTGGASHLLIPVGPRGIAMGEANVSTSTGIESLFWNPAGVAKMDGSTDLLFSHMSYIADIGVEYGALAANFEGFGVLSLSLKALSIGDIQVTTTANPDGTGEI
;
A
#
# COMPACT_ATOMS: atom_id res chain seq x y z
N MET A 1 -42.47 2.10 -20.50
CA MET A 1 -41.25 1.80 -21.30
C MET A 1 -40.44 3.04 -21.66
N LYS A 2 -41.04 4.08 -22.27
CA LYS A 2 -40.34 5.30 -22.71
C LYS A 2 -39.62 6.09 -21.59
N ASN A 3 -40.12 6.02 -20.35
CA ASN A 3 -39.48 6.67 -19.19
C ASN A 3 -38.33 5.85 -18.59
N ILE A 4 -38.43 4.51 -18.62
CA ILE A 4 -37.36 3.60 -18.18
C ILE A 4 -36.15 3.72 -19.10
N LEU A 5 -36.37 3.82 -20.41
CA LEU A 5 -35.30 4.01 -21.38
C LEU A 5 -34.55 5.34 -21.16
N LYS A 6 -35.27 6.41 -20.79
CA LYS A 6 -34.65 7.71 -20.47
C LYS A 6 -33.80 7.64 -19.20
N ILE A 7 -34.25 6.91 -18.18
CA ILE A 7 -33.51 6.71 -16.93
C ILE A 7 -32.24 5.89 -17.19
N LEU A 8 -32.34 4.81 -17.96
CA LEU A 8 -31.18 4.00 -18.36
C LEU A 8 -30.17 4.81 -19.19
N LEU A 9 -30.66 5.66 -20.10
CA LEU A 9 -29.79 6.52 -20.91
C LEU A 9 -29.10 7.60 -20.05
N ALA A 10 -29.81 8.19 -19.09
CA ALA A 10 -29.24 9.15 -18.14
C ALA A 10 -28.18 8.49 -17.24
N PHE A 11 -28.42 7.24 -16.82
CA PHE A 11 -27.46 6.47 -16.03
C PHE A 11 -26.21 6.11 -16.84
N LEU A 12 -26.38 5.73 -18.11
CA LEU A 12 -25.27 5.46 -19.03
C LEU A 12 -24.43 6.72 -19.31
N LEU A 13 -25.08 7.88 -19.43
CA LEU A 13 -24.42 9.19 -19.58
C LEU A 13 -23.62 9.60 -18.32
N LEU A 14 -24.09 9.24 -17.13
CA LEU A 14 -23.36 9.47 -15.88
C LEU A 14 -22.12 8.57 -15.75
N LEU A 15 -22.19 7.34 -16.28
CA LEU A 15 -21.05 6.41 -16.31
C LEU A 15 -20.00 6.76 -17.36
N ALA A 16 -20.34 7.58 -18.36
CA ALA A 16 -19.41 8.05 -19.40
C ALA A 16 -18.58 9.27 -18.97
N PHE A 17 -18.77 9.76 -17.75
CA PHE A 17 -18.03 10.91 -17.23
C PHE A 17 -16.70 10.44 -16.63
N ASP A 18 -15.65 10.42 -17.45
CA ASP A 18 -14.28 10.22 -16.96
C ASP A 18 -13.86 11.46 -16.14
N GLY A 19 -13.95 11.33 -14.82
CA GLY A 19 -13.35 12.28 -13.90
C GLY A 19 -11.83 12.22 -14.01
N PHE A 20 -11.23 13.09 -14.82
CA PHE A 20 -9.78 13.25 -14.86
C PHE A 20 -9.28 13.80 -13.52
N ALA A 21 -8.86 12.90 -12.62
CA ALA A 21 -8.09 13.28 -11.44
C ALA A 21 -6.75 13.85 -11.93
N GLN A 22 -6.63 15.18 -11.90
CA GLN A 22 -5.49 15.94 -12.40
C GLN A 22 -4.29 15.86 -11.43
N GLY A 23 -3.90 14.64 -11.04
CA GLY A 23 -2.80 14.36 -10.12
C GLY A 23 -1.44 14.14 -10.82
N GLY A 24 -1.46 13.80 -12.11
CA GLY A 24 -0.25 13.35 -12.83
C GLY A 24 0.86 14.39 -12.98
N LYS A 25 0.57 15.69 -12.87
CA LYS A 25 1.57 16.77 -13.00
C LYS A 25 2.40 17.02 -11.73
N ARG A 26 2.17 16.25 -10.66
CA ARG A 26 2.78 16.46 -9.34
C ARG A 26 3.59 15.27 -8.83
N THR A 27 3.83 14.25 -9.67
CA THR A 27 4.58 13.04 -9.31
C THR A 27 5.95 13.33 -8.72
N GLY A 28 6.67 14.34 -9.23
CA GLY A 28 7.96 14.78 -8.68
C GLY A 28 7.89 15.67 -7.43
N THR A 29 6.70 16.12 -7.03
CA THR A 29 6.50 16.99 -5.84
C THR A 29 5.84 16.26 -4.66
N GLY A 30 5.51 14.97 -4.83
CA GLY A 30 5.00 14.14 -3.74
C GLY A 30 6.12 13.76 -2.79
N GLY A 31 5.92 13.99 -1.49
CA GLY A 31 6.80 13.44 -0.45
C GLY A 31 6.50 11.97 -0.16
N ALA A 32 7.30 11.36 0.71
CA ALA A 32 7.07 10.02 1.26
C ALA A 32 6.95 8.89 0.21
N SER A 33 7.80 8.90 -0.83
CA SER A 33 7.88 7.84 -1.83
C SER A 33 8.10 6.44 -1.26
N HIS A 34 8.68 6.33 -0.05
CA HIS A 34 8.82 5.07 0.68
C HIS A 34 7.49 4.35 0.98
N LEU A 35 6.36 5.07 0.97
CA LEU A 35 5.04 4.47 1.15
C LEU A 35 4.66 3.56 -0.02
N LEU A 36 5.21 3.81 -1.22
CA LEU A 36 4.94 3.03 -2.42
C LEU A 36 5.60 1.65 -2.39
N ILE A 37 6.63 1.45 -1.56
CA ILE A 37 7.30 0.14 -1.44
C ILE A 37 6.27 -0.89 -0.93
N PRO A 38 6.04 -2.01 -1.62
CA PRO A 38 5.01 -2.96 -1.21
C PRO A 38 5.35 -3.68 0.10
N VAL A 39 4.34 -4.22 0.77
CA VAL A 39 4.48 -5.12 1.92
C VAL A 39 3.56 -6.33 1.78
N GLY A 40 3.89 -7.41 2.48
CA GLY A 40 3.16 -8.66 2.42
C GLY A 40 3.69 -9.59 1.32
N PRO A 41 4.31 -10.74 1.67
CA PRO A 41 4.92 -11.65 0.71
C PRO A 41 3.96 -12.14 -0.39
N ARG A 42 2.69 -12.39 -0.06
CA ARG A 42 1.68 -12.87 -1.03
C ARG A 42 1.41 -11.85 -2.13
N GLY A 43 1.16 -10.60 -1.77
CA GLY A 43 0.90 -9.53 -2.74
C GLY A 43 2.11 -9.28 -3.64
N ILE A 44 3.31 -9.30 -3.07
CA ILE A 44 4.57 -9.13 -3.81
C ILE A 44 4.80 -10.30 -4.77
N ALA A 45 4.62 -11.55 -4.32
CA ALA A 45 4.79 -12.74 -5.15
C ALA A 45 3.80 -12.81 -6.34
N MET A 46 2.64 -12.17 -6.20
CA MET A 46 1.65 -12.01 -7.28
C MET A 46 1.95 -10.84 -8.23
N GLY A 47 3.12 -10.20 -8.13
CA GLY A 47 3.48 -9.04 -8.95
C GLY A 47 2.61 -7.82 -8.65
N GLU A 48 2.27 -7.60 -7.37
CA GLU A 48 1.42 -6.51 -6.88
C GLU A 48 -0.05 -6.55 -7.38
N ALA A 49 -0.43 -7.61 -8.08
CA ALA A 49 -1.78 -7.80 -8.63
C ALA A 49 -2.77 -8.40 -7.61
N ASN A 50 -2.84 -7.85 -6.39
CA ASN A 50 -3.63 -8.42 -5.29
C ASN A 50 -4.72 -7.48 -4.72
N VAL A 51 -4.93 -6.29 -5.30
CA VAL A 51 -5.83 -5.26 -4.73
C VAL A 51 -7.29 -5.72 -4.52
N SER A 52 -7.82 -6.55 -5.44
CA SER A 52 -9.20 -7.05 -5.37
C SER A 52 -9.34 -8.40 -4.68
N THR A 53 -8.27 -9.18 -4.61
CA THR A 53 -8.23 -10.56 -4.10
C THR A 53 -7.64 -10.67 -2.70
N SER A 54 -7.11 -9.58 -2.15
CA SER A 54 -6.54 -9.57 -0.81
C SER A 54 -7.61 -9.61 0.28
N THR A 55 -7.33 -10.34 1.35
CA THR A 55 -8.24 -10.63 2.48
C THR A 55 -7.43 -10.76 3.76
N GLY A 56 -8.06 -10.50 4.91
CA GLY A 56 -7.37 -10.55 6.22
C GLY A 56 -6.43 -9.36 6.44
N ILE A 57 -5.60 -9.43 7.48
CA ILE A 57 -4.72 -8.33 7.89
C ILE A 57 -3.73 -7.90 6.80
N GLU A 58 -3.27 -8.83 5.97
CA GLU A 58 -2.35 -8.52 4.86
C GLU A 58 -2.98 -7.59 3.82
N SER A 59 -4.31 -7.50 3.76
CA SER A 59 -5.00 -6.59 2.86
C SER A 59 -4.91 -5.14 3.31
N LEU A 60 -4.50 -4.86 4.55
CA LEU A 60 -4.48 -3.51 5.10
C LEU A 60 -3.64 -2.54 4.25
N PHE A 61 -2.52 -3.00 3.68
CA PHE A 61 -1.70 -2.21 2.77
C PHE A 61 -2.32 -2.07 1.36
N TRP A 62 -2.91 -3.14 0.84
CA TRP A 62 -3.38 -3.21 -0.56
C TRP A 62 -4.78 -2.60 -0.74
N ASN A 63 -5.71 -3.01 0.11
CA ASN A 63 -7.09 -2.58 0.15
C ASN A 63 -7.66 -2.83 1.58
N PRO A 64 -7.76 -1.79 2.41
CA PRO A 64 -8.23 -1.90 3.79
C PRO A 64 -9.63 -2.55 3.93
N ALA A 65 -10.47 -2.48 2.90
CA ALA A 65 -11.78 -3.14 2.94
C ALA A 65 -11.69 -4.67 2.99
N GLY A 66 -10.59 -5.27 2.52
CA GLY A 66 -10.34 -6.71 2.60
C GLY A 66 -10.13 -7.22 4.02
N VAL A 67 -9.77 -6.35 4.97
CA VAL A 67 -9.54 -6.73 6.37
C VAL A 67 -10.85 -7.14 7.03
N ALA A 68 -11.99 -6.63 6.55
CA ALA A 68 -13.32 -7.07 6.98
C ALA A 68 -13.62 -8.56 6.66
N LYS A 69 -12.82 -9.17 5.77
CA LYS A 69 -12.88 -10.59 5.43
C LYS A 69 -11.82 -11.42 6.18
N MET A 70 -11.33 -10.94 7.32
CA MET A 70 -10.44 -11.72 8.18
C MET A 70 -11.16 -12.95 8.74
N ASP A 71 -10.41 -14.00 9.02
CA ASP A 71 -10.90 -15.16 9.74
C ASP A 71 -10.77 -14.93 11.26
N GLY A 72 -11.87 -15.06 11.99
CA GLY A 72 -11.90 -14.90 13.44
C GLY A 72 -12.04 -13.46 13.94
N SER A 73 -11.68 -13.24 15.21
CA SER A 73 -11.88 -11.96 15.90
C SER A 73 -10.64 -11.07 15.95
N THR A 74 -9.45 -11.61 15.67
CA THR A 74 -8.18 -10.88 15.76
C THR A 74 -7.20 -11.47 14.76
N ASP A 75 -6.49 -10.60 14.06
CA ASP A 75 -5.54 -10.97 13.02
C ASP A 75 -4.26 -10.11 13.15
N LEU A 76 -3.09 -10.73 12.93
CA LEU A 76 -1.78 -10.15 13.21
C LEU A 76 -0.81 -10.48 12.08
N LEU A 77 0.01 -9.50 11.68
CA LEU A 77 1.04 -9.67 10.67
C LEU A 77 2.32 -8.97 11.08
N PHE A 78 3.43 -9.69 10.97
CA PHE A 78 4.79 -9.16 11.03
C PHE A 78 5.53 -9.61 9.79
N SER A 79 6.24 -8.69 9.14
CA SER A 79 6.96 -8.95 7.90
C SER A 79 8.24 -8.15 7.86
N HIS A 80 9.32 -8.82 7.49
CA HIS A 80 10.60 -8.22 7.10
C HIS A 80 10.80 -8.41 5.61
N MET A 81 11.29 -7.38 4.92
CA MET A 81 11.69 -7.46 3.51
C MET A 81 13.04 -6.77 3.31
N SER A 82 13.96 -7.48 2.66
CA SER A 82 15.17 -6.88 2.07
C SER A 82 14.81 -6.33 0.70
N TYR A 83 14.95 -5.01 0.54
CA TYR A 83 14.72 -4.30 -0.70
C TYR A 83 16.05 -4.02 -1.42
N ILE A 84 16.02 -3.26 -2.50
CA ILE A 84 17.23 -2.91 -3.26
C ILE A 84 18.24 -2.16 -2.38
N ALA A 85 19.53 -2.34 -2.67
CA ALA A 85 20.64 -1.71 -1.93
C ALA A 85 20.58 -1.95 -0.41
N ASP A 86 20.23 -3.17 0.00
CA ASP A 86 20.15 -3.62 1.39
C ASP A 86 19.21 -2.80 2.28
N ILE A 87 18.26 -2.08 1.67
CA ILE A 87 17.22 -1.34 2.39
C ILE A 87 16.31 -2.33 3.11
N GLY A 88 16.23 -2.24 4.43
CA GLY A 88 15.33 -3.04 5.25
C GLY A 88 13.96 -2.40 5.36
N VAL A 89 12.90 -3.18 5.17
CA VAL A 89 11.51 -2.75 5.40
C VAL A 89 10.86 -3.67 6.43
N GLU A 90 10.48 -3.09 7.56
CA GLU A 90 9.73 -3.75 8.62
C GLU A 90 8.27 -3.33 8.57
N TYR A 91 7.37 -4.29 8.67
CA TYR A 91 5.94 -4.05 8.70
C TYR A 91 5.29 -4.85 9.81
N GLY A 92 4.53 -4.16 10.67
CA GLY A 92 3.68 -4.75 11.69
C GLY A 92 2.25 -4.28 11.52
N ALA A 93 1.29 -5.19 11.63
CA ALA A 93 -0.12 -4.86 11.53
C ALA A 93 -0.97 -5.72 12.46
N LEU A 94 -2.02 -5.13 12.99
CA LEU A 94 -3.01 -5.79 13.84
C LEU A 94 -4.41 -5.37 13.42
N ALA A 95 -5.36 -6.28 13.50
CA ALA A 95 -6.76 -5.98 13.35
C ALA A 95 -7.60 -6.77 14.36
N ALA A 96 -8.71 -6.17 14.76
CA ALA A 96 -9.68 -6.77 15.65
C ALA A 96 -11.09 -6.52 15.10
N ASN A 97 -11.90 -7.58 15.08
CA ASN A 97 -13.29 -7.52 14.71
C ASN A 97 -14.16 -7.39 15.97
N PHE A 98 -14.92 -6.32 16.04
CA PHE A 98 -15.86 -6.03 17.11
C PHE A 98 -17.28 -6.32 16.62
N GLU A 99 -17.92 -7.30 17.24
CA GLU A 99 -19.29 -7.71 16.88
C GLU A 99 -20.23 -6.48 16.89
N GLY A 100 -20.96 -6.29 15.79
CA GLY A 100 -21.90 -5.17 15.61
C GLY A 100 -21.28 -3.81 15.24
N PHE A 101 -19.96 -3.63 15.37
CA PHE A 101 -19.25 -2.40 14.98
C PHE A 101 -18.44 -2.58 13.69
N GLY A 102 -17.81 -3.75 13.53
CA GLY A 102 -16.92 -4.06 12.41
C GLY A 102 -15.47 -4.12 12.82
N VAL A 103 -14.57 -3.91 11.85
CA VAL A 103 -13.13 -4.14 12.03
C VAL A 103 -12.38 -2.84 12.25
N LEU A 104 -11.54 -2.82 13.29
CA LEU A 104 -10.50 -1.81 13.46
C LEU A 104 -9.14 -2.44 13.17
N SER A 105 -8.26 -1.67 12.56
CA SER A 105 -6.91 -2.12 12.25
C SER A 105 -5.90 -0.98 12.36
N LEU A 106 -4.65 -1.35 12.64
CA LEU A 106 -3.51 -0.46 12.74
C LEU A 106 -2.33 -1.12 12.07
N SER A 107 -1.52 -0.33 11.37
CA SER A 107 -0.22 -0.78 10.88
C SER A 107 0.88 0.22 11.16
N LEU A 108 2.09 -0.31 11.26
CA LEU A 108 3.34 0.41 11.38
C LEU A 108 4.30 -0.11 10.31
N LYS A 109 4.88 0.81 9.55
CA LYS A 109 5.88 0.51 8.52
C LYS A 109 7.13 1.32 8.83
N ALA A 110 8.26 0.65 8.99
CA ALA A 110 9.56 1.28 9.17
C ALA A 110 10.47 0.91 8.00
N LEU A 111 11.26 1.90 7.56
CA LEU A 111 12.26 1.72 6.51
C LEU A 111 13.62 2.11 7.07
N SER A 112 14.60 1.23 6.88
CA SER A 112 16.01 1.47 7.23
C SER A 112 16.85 1.43 5.96
N ILE A 113 17.62 2.48 5.73
CA ILE A 113 18.57 2.54 4.60
C ILE A 113 19.93 1.94 5.01
N GLY A 114 20.07 1.52 6.27
CA GLY A 114 21.34 1.07 6.82
C GLY A 114 22.37 2.20 6.90
N ASP A 115 23.63 1.80 7.04
CA ASP A 115 24.75 2.73 7.09
C ASP A 115 25.24 3.05 5.67
N ILE A 116 25.25 4.33 5.32
CA ILE A 116 25.81 4.79 4.05
C ILE A 116 27.25 5.22 4.30
N GLN A 117 28.19 4.56 3.63
CA GLN A 117 29.60 4.88 3.74
C GLN A 117 29.92 6.28 3.20
N VAL A 118 30.69 7.07 3.95
CA VAL A 118 31.11 8.42 3.55
C VAL A 118 32.23 8.35 2.52
N THR A 119 31.97 8.83 1.29
CA THR A 119 33.01 8.90 0.25
C THR A 119 33.64 10.29 0.21
N THR A 120 34.97 10.35 0.07
CA THR A 120 35.73 11.61 -0.09
C THR A 120 36.61 11.56 -1.34
N THR A 121 37.18 12.71 -1.75
CA THR A 121 38.13 12.74 -2.87
C THR A 121 39.37 11.89 -2.62
N ALA A 122 39.80 11.78 -1.36
CA ALA A 122 40.91 10.94 -0.95
C ALA A 122 40.51 9.47 -0.79
N ASN A 123 39.25 9.19 -0.45
CA ASN A 123 38.74 7.84 -0.28
C ASN A 123 37.39 7.66 -1.01
N PRO A 124 37.42 7.37 -2.33
CA PRO A 124 36.23 7.33 -3.16
C PRO A 124 35.35 6.09 -2.93
N ASP A 125 35.87 5.02 -2.34
CA ASP A 125 35.17 3.75 -2.19
C ASP A 125 34.38 3.60 -0.88
N GLY A 126 34.45 4.57 0.04
CA GLY A 126 33.74 4.50 1.32
C GLY A 126 34.47 5.22 2.45
N THR A 127 33.96 5.02 3.67
CA THR A 127 34.09 5.79 4.94
C THR A 127 35.41 6.54 5.18
N GLY A 128 35.82 7.43 4.28
CA GLY A 128 36.93 8.35 4.46
C GLY A 128 36.53 9.51 5.36
N GLU A 129 35.82 9.22 6.45
CA GLU A 129 35.38 10.14 7.49
C GLU A 129 36.53 11.05 7.98
N ILE A 130 36.16 12.26 8.40
CA ILE A 130 36.78 13.04 9.49
C ILE A 130 35.68 13.24 10.53
#